data_AF-A0A5P9XN57-F1
#
_entry.id   AF-A0A5P9XN57-F1
#
_cell.length_a   1.000
_cell.length_b   1.000
_cell.length_c   1.000
_cell.angle_alpha   90.00
_cell.angle_beta   90.00
_cell.angle_gamma   90.00
#
_symmetry.space_group_name_H-M   'P 1'
#
loop_
_entity.id
_entity.type
_entity.pdbx_description
1 polymer ?
#
loop_
_entity_poly.entity_id
_entity_poly.type
_entity_poly.pdbx_seq_one_letter_code
_entity_poly.pdbx_strand_id
1 'polypeptide(L)'
;MDKETLPNIDHIQKLLLYGGPSAQLQQELVKTPGAEISVAVLYQLALRHGVISPTAAREGLALLATAGTAGDSGRKILEKVIADSDFLAVRVMR
;
A
#
# COMPACT_ATOMS: atom_id res chain seq x y z
N MET A 1 10.29 -3.52 -15.90
CA MET A 1 8.92 -3.65 -15.39
C MET A 1 8.19 -2.39 -15.79
N ASP A 2 7.12 -2.53 -16.57
CA ASP A 2 6.29 -1.40 -16.98
C ASP A 2 5.77 -0.67 -15.74
N LYS A 3 5.93 0.66 -15.71
CA LYS A 3 5.62 1.49 -14.53
C LYS A 3 4.13 1.49 -14.17
N GLU A 4 3.28 0.94 -15.03
CA GLU A 4 1.83 1.12 -14.97
C GLU A 4 1.06 -0.19 -14.72
N THR A 5 1.70 -1.36 -14.83
CA THR A 5 0.99 -2.63 -14.61
C THR A 5 1.03 -3.01 -13.13
N LEU A 6 -0.16 -3.05 -12.52
CA LEU A 6 -0.33 -3.55 -11.15
C LEU A 6 0.00 -5.05 -11.08
N PRO A 7 0.66 -5.53 -10.00
CA PRO A 7 0.98 -6.94 -9.84
C PRO A 7 -0.29 -7.79 -9.62
N ASN A 8 -0.25 -9.07 -10.00
CA ASN A 8 -1.29 -10.03 -9.63
C ASN A 8 -1.30 -10.24 -8.10
N ILE A 9 -2.47 -10.07 -7.48
CA ILE A 9 -2.70 -10.19 -6.03
C ILE A 9 -3.66 -11.34 -5.65
N ASP A 10 -3.93 -12.29 -6.54
CA ASP A 10 -4.86 -13.40 -6.31
C ASP A 10 -4.47 -14.22 -5.08
N HIS A 11 -3.16 -14.41 -4.92
CA HIS A 11 -2.54 -15.14 -3.81
C HIS A 11 -2.46 -14.36 -2.48
N ILE A 12 -2.92 -13.11 -2.43
CA ILE A 12 -2.86 -12.26 -1.23
C ILE A 12 -4.20 -12.26 -0.51
N GLN A 13 -4.22 -12.67 0.75
CA GLN A 13 -5.39 -12.53 1.63
C GLN A 13 -5.43 -11.20 2.36
N LYS A 14 -4.27 -10.74 2.87
CA LYS A 14 -4.14 -9.44 3.54
C LYS A 14 -2.71 -8.92 3.51
N LEU A 15 -2.56 -7.62 3.70
CA LEU A 15 -1.29 -6.95 3.96
C LEU A 15 -1.19 -6.59 5.43
N LEU A 16 -0.03 -6.86 6.02
CA LEU A 16 0.36 -6.35 7.34
C LEU A 16 1.33 -5.18 7.13
N LEU A 17 1.03 -4.05 7.74
CA LEU A 17 1.75 -2.79 7.57
C LEU A 17 2.50 -2.47 8.86
N TYR A 18 3.82 -2.44 8.77
CA TYR A 18 4.72 -2.19 9.91
C TYR A 18 5.42 -0.85 9.74
N GLY A 19 5.53 -0.08 10.81
CA GLY A 19 6.18 1.24 10.79
C GLY A 19 6.49 1.74 12.19
N GLY A 20 6.91 3.00 12.31
CA GLY A 20 7.39 3.57 13.55
C GLY A 20 8.81 3.12 13.92
N PRO A 21 9.39 3.71 14.97
CA PRO A 21 10.80 3.52 15.34
C PRO A 21 11.17 2.07 15.70
N SER A 22 10.18 1.26 16.09
CA SER A 22 10.35 -0.14 16.50
C SER A 22 9.79 -1.15 15.49
N ALA A 23 9.44 -0.72 14.27
CA ALA A 23 8.84 -1.58 13.24
C ALA A 23 7.62 -2.39 13.75
N GLN A 24 6.76 -1.75 14.52
CA GLN A 24 5.57 -2.39 15.09
C GLN A 24 4.45 -2.45 14.05
N LEU A 25 3.53 -3.42 14.21
CA LEU A 25 2.35 -3.52 13.36
C LEU A 25 1.46 -2.29 13.57
N GLN A 26 1.27 -1.51 12.51
CA GLN A 26 0.44 -0.30 12.51
C GLN A 26 -0.98 -0.60 12.07
N GLN A 27 -1.13 -1.44 11.03
CA GLN A 27 -2.43 -1.72 10.42
C GLN A 27 -2.43 -3.02 9.64
N GLU A 28 -3.62 -3.62 9.49
CA GLU A 28 -3.88 -4.68 8.53
C GLU A 28 -4.81 -4.18 7.42
N LEU A 29 -4.59 -4.64 6.18
CA LEU A 29 -5.48 -4.41 5.06
C LEU A 29 -5.88 -5.76 4.44
N VAL A 30 -7.12 -6.17 4.70
CA VAL A 30 -7.69 -7.40 4.12
C VAL A 30 -8.06 -7.16 2.66
N LYS A 31 -7.74 -8.12 1.78
CA LYS A 31 -8.16 -8.10 0.38
C LYS A 31 -9.65 -8.42 0.31
N THR A 32 -10.47 -7.37 0.25
CA THR A 32 -11.89 -7.45 -0.09
C THR A 32 -12.09 -6.87 -1.50
N PRO A 33 -13.21 -7.16 -2.19
CA PRO A 33 -13.48 -6.58 -3.52
C PRO A 33 -13.39 -5.05 -3.54
N GLY A 34 -13.81 -4.39 -2.45
CA GLY A 34 -13.71 -2.93 -2.30
C GLY A 34 -12.33 -2.40 -1.91
N ALA A 35 -11.31 -3.26 -1.79
CA ALA A 35 -9.95 -2.88 -1.42
C ALA A 35 -8.88 -3.49 -2.32
N GLU A 36 -9.24 -4.22 -3.38
CA GLU A 36 -8.30 -4.92 -4.26
C GLU A 36 -7.28 -3.98 -4.88
N ILE A 37 -7.72 -2.85 -5.43
CA ILE A 37 -6.82 -1.85 -6.01
C ILE A 37 -5.89 -1.23 -4.96
N SER A 38 -6.38 -1.03 -3.73
CA SER A 38 -5.55 -0.57 -2.61
C SER A 38 -4.46 -1.59 -2.27
N VAL A 39 -4.81 -2.88 -2.20
CA VAL A 39 -3.86 -3.97 -1.96
C VAL A 39 -2.83 -4.06 -3.09
N ALA A 40 -3.26 -3.97 -4.35
CA ALA A 40 -2.39 -4.04 -5.51
C ALA A 40 -1.37 -2.89 -5.53
N VAL A 41 -1.82 -1.65 -5.29
CA VAL A 41 -0.92 -0.48 -5.26
C VAL A 41 0.07 -0.57 -4.11
N LEU A 42 -0.38 -0.86 -2.89
CA LEU A 42 0.53 -0.95 -1.73
C LEU A 42 1.55 -2.08 -1.91
N TYR A 43 1.13 -3.21 -2.48
CA TYR A 43 2.03 -4.32 -2.80
C TYR A 43 3.04 -3.94 -3.89
N GLN A 44 2.60 -3.27 -4.97
CA GLN A 44 3.49 -2.78 -6.02
C GLN A 44 4.56 -1.83 -5.46
N LEU A 45 4.15 -0.87 -4.63
CA LEU A 45 5.08 0.08 -4.02
C LEU A 45 6.12 -0.63 -3.15
N ALA A 46 5.69 -1.61 -2.34
CA ALA A 46 6.61 -2.40 -1.52
C ALA A 46 7.58 -3.23 -2.36
N LEU A 47 7.11 -3.86 -3.45
CA LEU A 47 7.99 -4.60 -4.36
C LEU A 47 9.02 -3.70 -5.04
N ARG A 48 8.60 -2.49 -5.42
CA ARG A 48 9.45 -1.56 -6.19
C ARG A 48 10.46 -0.82 -5.33
N HIS A 49 10.06 -0.40 -4.14
CA HIS A 49 10.84 0.49 -3.27
C HIS A 49 11.38 -0.21 -2.02
N GLY A 50 10.98 -1.46 -1.76
CA GLY A 50 11.30 -2.22 -0.53
C GLY A 50 10.43 -1.80 0.66
N VAL A 51 10.27 -0.49 0.88
CA VAL A 51 9.34 0.12 1.84
C VAL A 51 8.56 1.25 1.20
N ILE A 52 7.40 1.57 1.75
CA ILE A 52 6.58 2.71 1.35
C ILE A 52 7.07 3.93 2.11
N SER A 53 7.99 4.70 1.52
CA SER A 53 8.42 6.01 2.01
C SER A 53 7.43 7.12 1.63
N PRO A 54 7.55 8.35 2.17
CA PRO A 54 6.70 9.46 1.75
C PRO A 54 6.76 9.77 0.24
N THR A 55 7.91 9.50 -0.40
CA THR A 55 8.05 9.64 -1.86
C THR A 55 7.29 8.55 -2.60
N ALA A 56 7.42 7.29 -2.19
CA ALA A 56 6.66 6.17 -2.76
C ALA A 56 5.15 6.33 -2.51
N ALA A 57 4.75 6.89 -1.37
CA ALA A 57 3.37 7.15 -1.03
C ALA A 57 2.71 8.14 -2.00
N ARG A 58 3.42 9.21 -2.39
CA ARG A 58 2.91 10.16 -3.40
C ARG A 58 2.72 9.49 -4.77
N GLU A 59 3.60 8.58 -5.15
CA GLU A 59 3.44 7.76 -6.37
C GLU A 59 2.18 6.89 -6.28
N GLY A 60 1.96 6.21 -5.15
CA GLY A 60 0.74 5.42 -4.95
C GLY A 60 -0.55 6.23 -4.94
N LEU A 61 -0.53 7.45 -4.40
CA LEU A 61 -1.69 8.34 -4.44
C LEU A 61 -2.06 8.71 -5.89
N ALA A 62 -1.07 8.90 -6.76
CA ALA A 62 -1.33 9.12 -8.18
C ALA A 62 -1.99 7.90 -8.84
N LEU A 63 -1.55 6.68 -8.50
CA LEU A 63 -2.14 5.43 -9.00
C LEU A 63 -3.59 5.22 -8.51
N LEU A 64 -3.94 5.74 -7.33
CA LEU A 64 -5.27 5.62 -6.74
C LEU A 64 -6.22 6.77 -7.12
N ALA A 65 -5.78 7.77 -7.89
CA ALA A 65 -6.56 8.97 -8.18
C ALA A 65 -7.89 8.67 -8.89
N THR A 66 -7.95 7.63 -9.73
CA THR A 66 -9.13 7.22 -10.49
C THR A 66 -9.84 6.00 -9.89
N ALA A 67 -9.39 5.50 -8.74
CA ALA A 67 -9.89 4.26 -8.12
C ALA A 67 -11.26 4.40 -7.43
N GLY A 68 -11.80 5.61 -7.34
CA GLY A 68 -13.02 5.88 -6.57
C GLY A 68 -12.90 5.42 -5.12
N THR A 69 -13.99 4.89 -4.56
CA THR A 69 -14.05 4.39 -3.18
C THR A 69 -13.20 3.13 -2.95
N ALA A 70 -12.92 2.36 -4.00
CA ALA A 70 -12.08 1.16 -3.89
C ALA A 70 -10.62 1.46 -3.50
N GLY A 71 -10.19 2.71 -3.74
CA GLY A 71 -8.88 3.22 -3.36
C GLY A 71 -8.84 3.90 -1.99
N ASP A 72 -9.95 4.05 -1.27
CA ASP A 72 -10.02 4.88 -0.06
C ASP A 72 -9.09 4.37 1.05
N SER A 73 -9.07 3.05 1.27
CA SER A 73 -8.20 2.45 2.28
C SER A 73 -6.72 2.67 1.97
N GLY A 74 -6.32 2.46 0.72
CA GLY A 74 -4.96 2.72 0.25
C GLY A 74 -4.59 4.20 0.38
N ARG A 75 -5.47 5.12 -0.03
CA ARG A 75 -5.23 6.57 0.09
C ARG A 75 -5.01 6.99 1.54
N LYS A 76 -5.87 6.56 2.46
CA LYS A 76 -5.71 6.85 3.91
C LYS A 76 -4.37 6.37 4.47
N ILE A 77 -3.94 5.16 4.08
CA ILE A 77 -2.65 4.61 4.50
C ILE A 77 -1.50 5.47 3.97
N LEU A 78 -1.52 5.81 2.68
CA LEU A 78 -0.45 6.58 2.04
C LEU A 78 -0.40 8.04 2.53
N GLU A 79 -1.55 8.67 2.75
CA GLU A 79 -1.66 9.99 3.36
C GLU A 79 -1.06 10.00 4.76
N LYS A 80 -1.29 8.95 5.55
CA LYS A 80 -0.69 8.80 6.88
C LYS A 80 0.84 8.68 6.81
N VAL A 81 1.39 7.90 5.88
CA VAL A 81 2.85 7.81 5.65
C VAL A 81 3.45 9.19 5.39
N ILE A 82 2.79 10.00 4.57
CA ILE A 82 3.25 11.35 4.25
C ILE A 82 3.13 12.28 5.48
N ALA A 83 2.00 12.22 6.19
CA ALA A 83 1.76 13.05 7.36
C ALA A 83 2.74 12.76 8.49
N ASP A 84 3.00 11.47 8.75
CA ASP A 84 3.90 11.03 9.81
C ASP A 84 5.39 11.19 9.40
N SER A 85 5.67 11.47 8.11
CA SER A 85 7.02 11.54 7.54
C SER A 85 7.87 10.29 7.83
N ASP A 86 7.20 9.14 7.92
CA ASP A 86 7.80 7.83 8.24
C ASP A 86 7.67 6.88 7.04
N PHE A 87 8.17 5.65 7.17
CA PHE A 87 8.00 4.59 6.18
C PHE A 87 7.11 3.46 6.68
N LEU A 88 6.50 2.72 5.75
CA LEU A 88 5.80 1.46 6.04
C LEU A 88 6.45 0.29 5.30
N ALA A 89 6.83 -0.75 6.05
CA ALA A 89 7.14 -2.06 5.51
C ALA A 89 5.85 -2.87 5.32
N VAL A 90 5.78 -3.62 4.23
CA VAL A 90 4.60 -4.43 3.88
C VAL A 90 4.96 -5.91 3.93
N ARG A 91 4.16 -6.67 4.66
CA ARG A 91 4.22 -8.14 4.66
C ARG A 91 2.95 -8.72 4.07
N VAL A 92 3.12 -9.63 3.12
CA VAL A 92 2.02 -10.36 2.48
C VAL A 92 1.62 -11.56 3.33
N MET A 93 0.32 -11.71 3.54
CA MET A 93 -0.30 -12.93 4.07
C MET A 93 -1.08 -13.60 2.94
N ARG A 94 -0.85 -14.90 2.77
CA ARG A 94 -1.43 -15.73 1.71
C ARG A 94 -2.56 -16.59 2.22
#